data_AF-A0A2V8PMC9-F1
#
_entry.id   AF-A0A2V8PMC9-F1
#
_cell.length_a   1.000
_cell.length_b   1.000
_cell.length_c   1.000
_cell.angle_alpha   90.00
_cell.angle_beta   90.00
_cell.angle_gamma   90.00
#
_symmetry.space_group_name_H-M   'P 1'
#
loop_
_entity.id
_entity.type
_entity.pdbx_description
1 polymer ?
#
loop_
_entity_poly.entity_id
_entity_poly.type
_entity_poly.pdbx_seq_one_letter_code
_entity_poly.pdbx_strand_id
1 'polypeptide(L)' 'MKRASTSVLQRRLRIGYGRAAAVLDQMEREGLIGQADGARPRPVLARAFELIAEWDEQGVE' A
#
# COMPACT_ATOMS: atom_id res chain seq x y z
N MET A 1 -7.69 11.74 -3.19
CA MET A 1 -6.34 11.19 -2.92
C MET A 1 -6.49 9.88 -2.16
N LYS A 2 -6.08 8.73 -2.74
CA LYS A 2 -6.13 7.44 -2.03
C LYS A 2 -5.07 7.43 -0.93
N ARG A 3 -5.40 6.82 0.21
CA ARG A 3 -4.56 6.79 1.42
C ARG A 3 -4.33 5.35 1.88
N ALA A 4 -3.11 5.03 2.28
CA ALA A 4 -2.73 3.73 2.84
C ALA A 4 -2.63 3.82 4.37
N SER A 5 -3.21 2.84 5.06
CA SER A 5 -3.17 2.75 6.52
C SER A 5 -3.29 1.31 7.00
N THR A 6 -2.74 1.03 8.17
CA THR A 6 -2.76 -0.31 8.77
C THR A 6 -4.19 -0.80 8.96
N SER A 7 -5.09 0.05 9.45
CA SER A 7 -6.50 -0.30 9.67
C SER A 7 -7.25 -0.69 8.39
N VAL A 8 -6.88 -0.13 7.23
CA VAL A 8 -7.44 -0.54 5.93
C VAL A 8 -6.98 -1.95 5.59
N LEU A 9 -5.68 -2.23 5.70
CA LEU A 9 -5.11 -3.55 5.42
C LEU A 9 -5.63 -4.61 6.39
N GLN A 10 -5.72 -4.29 7.68
CA GLN A 10 -6.26 -5.19 8.70
C GLN A 10 -7.69 -5.65 8.35
N ARG A 11 -8.56 -4.73 7.92
CA ARG A 11 -9.96 -5.05 7.58
C ARG A 11 -10.10 -5.76 6.24
N ARG A 12 -9.35 -5.34 5.22
CA ARG A 12 -9.45 -5.89 3.86
C ARG A 12 -8.79 -7.26 3.73
N LEU A 13 -7.64 -7.44 4.38
CA LEU A 13 -6.83 -8.66 4.28
C LEU A 13 -6.97 -9.57 5.50
N ARG A 14 -7.73 -9.14 6.53
CA ARG A 14 -7.93 -9.89 7.79
C ARG A 14 -6.62 -10.27 8.48
N ILE A 15 -5.67 -9.33 8.51
CA ILE A 15 -4.35 -9.49 9.13
C ILE A 15 -4.23 -8.67 10.42
N GLY A 16 -3.33 -9.09 11.31
CA GLY A 16 -2.98 -8.34 12.53
C GLY A 16 -2.16 -7.09 12.24
N TYR A 17 -2.06 -6.18 13.22
CA TYR A 17 -1.36 -4.90 13.10
C TYR A 17 0.09 -5.06 12.61
N GLY A 18 0.86 -5.96 13.21
CA GLY A 18 2.28 -6.14 12.86
C GLY A 18 2.50 -6.51 11.39
N ARG A 19 1.65 -7.38 10.82
CA ARG A 19 1.69 -7.69 9.38
C ARG A 19 1.26 -6.50 8.53
N ALA A 20 0.22 -5.78 8.95
CA ALA A 20 -0.24 -4.60 8.23
C ALA A 20 0.84 -3.50 8.18
N ALA A 21 1.56 -3.29 9.29
CA ALA A 21 2.68 -2.35 9.36
C ALA A 21 3.83 -2.79 8.43
N ALA A 22 4.23 -4.07 8.51
CA ALA A 22 5.28 -4.61 7.64
C ALA A 22 4.95 -4.48 6.14
N VAL A 23 3.68 -4.67 5.76
CA VAL A 23 3.23 -4.44 4.37
C VAL A 23 3.38 -2.98 3.98
N LEU A 24 2.98 -2.02 4.83
CA LEU A 24 3.17 -0.59 4.52
C LEU A 24 4.64 -0.19 4.42
N ASP A 25 5.50 -0.73 5.28
CA ASP A 25 6.94 -0.46 5.23
C ASP A 25 7.56 -1.04 3.95
N GLN A 26 7.09 -2.20 3.48
CA GLN A 26 7.48 -2.72 2.16
C GLN A 26 7.01 -1.81 1.03
N MET A 27 5.74 -1.40 1.04
CA MET A 27 5.19 -0.50 0.03
C MET A 27 5.91 0.85 -0.02
N GLU A 28 6.36 1.37 1.13
CA GLU A 28 7.16 2.60 1.20
C GLU A 28 8.55 2.40 0.59
N ARG A 29 9.24 1.30 0.94
CA ARG A 29 10.55 0.94 0.38
C ARG A 29 10.51 0.78 -1.14
N GLU A 30 9.40 0.28 -1.67
CA GLU A 30 9.16 0.13 -3.11
C GLU A 30 8.69 1.42 -3.80
N GLY A 31 8.51 2.52 -3.05
CA GLY A 31 8.06 3.80 -3.61
C GLY A 31 6.59 3.82 -4.03
N LEU A 32 5.77 2.92 -3.49
CA LEU A 32 4.33 2.85 -3.79
C LEU A 32 3.50 3.82 -2.91
N ILE A 33 3.99 4.13 -1.72
CA ILE A 33 3.36 5.07 -0.79
C ILE A 33 4.40 6.05 -0.21
N GLY A 34 3.95 7.23 0.19
CA GLY A 34 4.81 8.24 0.82
C GLY A 34 5.20 7.87 2.25
N GLN A 35 6.13 8.65 2.80
CA GLN A 35 6.67 8.45 4.15
C GLN A 35 5.59 8.53 5.23
N ALA A 36 5.86 7.86 6.36
CA ALA A 36 5.03 7.97 7.54
C ALA A 36 5.08 9.38 8.13
N ASP A 37 3.91 9.97 8.36
CA ASP A 37 3.76 11.25 9.08
C ASP A 37 2.89 11.01 10.33
N GLY A 38 3.55 10.54 11.39
CA GLY A 38 2.90 10.15 12.63
C GLY A 38 1.76 9.14 12.42
N ALA A 39 0.58 9.45 12.96
CA ALA A 39 -0.61 8.62 12.83
C ALA A 39 -1.40 8.85 11.52
N ARG A 40 -0.95 9.78 10.66
CA ARG A 40 -1.68 10.09 9.42
C ARG A 40 -1.53 8.95 8.41
N PRO A 41 -2.60 8.64 7.65
CA PRO A 41 -2.49 7.70 6.54
C PRO A 41 -1.49 8.17 5.49
N ARG A 42 -0.66 7.26 4.98
CA ARG A 42 0.36 7.53 3.97
C ARG A 42 -0.30 7.82 2.62
N PRO A 43 0.15 8.84 1.85
CA PRO A 43 -0.39 9.08 0.52
C PRO A 43 0.03 7.95 -0.43
N VAL A 44 -0.87 7.51 -1.29
CA VAL A 44 -0.53 6.54 -2.37
C VAL A 44 0.08 7.30 -3.53
N LEU A 45 1.23 6.85 -4.02
CA LEU A 45 2.02 7.49 -5.07
C LEU A 45 1.61 7.00 -6.46
N ALA A 46 1.99 7.75 -7.50
CA ALA A 46 1.71 7.41 -8.90
C ALA A 46 2.22 6.01 -9.28
N ARG A 47 3.41 5.64 -8.78
CA ARG A 47 4.04 4.33 -9.01
C ARG A 47 3.15 3.15 -8.64
N ALA A 48 2.33 3.27 -7.58
CA ALA A 48 1.40 2.21 -7.20
C ALA A 48 0.31 1.97 -8.25
N PHE A 49 -0.14 3.03 -8.93
CA PHE A 49 -1.14 2.91 -9.98
C PHE A 49 -0.54 2.39 -11.29
N GLU A 50 0.67 2.82 -11.62
CA GLU A 50 1.44 2.29 -12.75
C GLU A 50 1.67 0.79 -12.61
N LEU A 51 2.13 0.33 -11.44
CA LEU A 51 2.34 -1.09 -11.17
C LEU A 51 1.06 -1.91 -11.36
N ILE A 52 -0.09 -1.40 -10.90
CA ILE A 52 -1.38 -2.09 -11.07
C ILE A 52 -1.75 -2.15 -12.55
N ALA A 53 -1.58 -1.05 -13.31
CA ALA A 53 -1.84 -1.05 -14.75
C ALA A 53 -0.92 -2.04 -15.48
N GLU A 54 0.37 -2.06 -15.15
CA GLU A 54 1.35 -3.03 -15.67
C GLU A 54 0.91 -4.48 -15.39
N TRP A 55 0.39 -4.77 -14.19
CA TRP A 55 -0.11 -6.11 -13.83
C TRP A 55 -1.40 -6.48 -14.56
N ASP A 56 -2.32 -5.54 -14.70
CA ASP A 56 -3.58 -5.75 -15.43
C ASP A 56 -3.31 -6.00 -16.92
N GLU A 57 -2.33 -5.30 -17.50
CA GLU A 57 -1.88 -5.48 -18.90
C GLU A 57 -1.15 -6.81 -19.11
N GLN A 58 -0.43 -7.29 -18.09
CA GLN A 58 0.33 -8.54 -18.17
C GLN A 58 -0.53 -9.80 -18.16
N GLY A 59 -1.87 -9.68 -18.06
CA GLY A 59 -2.79 -10.79 -18.27
C GLY A 59 -2.46 -11.98 -17.38
N VAL A 60 -2.77 -11.87 -16.09
CA VAL A 60 -2.60 -12.98 -15.14
C VAL A 60 -3.54 -14.12 -15.57
N GLU A 61 -3.02 -15.09 -16.31
CA GLU A 61 -3.60 -16.44 -16.48
C GLU A 61 -3.43 -17.26 -15.20
#